data_AF-A0A3M8H5C9-F1
#
_entry.id   AF-A0A3M8H5C9-F1
#
_cell.length_a   1.000
_cell.length_b   1.000
_cell.length_c   1.000
_cell.angle_alpha   90.00
_cell.angle_beta   90.00
_cell.angle_gamma   90.00
#
_symmetry.space_group_name_H-M   'P 1'
#
loop_
_entity.id
_entity.type
_entity.pdbx_description
1 polymer ?
#
loop_
_entity_poly.entity_id
_entity_poly.type
_entity_poly.pdbx_seq_one_letter_code
_entity_poly.pdbx_strand_id
1 'polypeptide(L)'
;MKKVFVTIGFAIIIAGALVFYNKLYYPSLPIETISKREVLEKLNTSDQPIVFLSKENGQEWYIVHTPNTSESDEIIKEMVSQSGWTLTDKDGSGLFFEKQGEKLIVTTQKWTSEYVLVDIPADWKE
;
A
#
# COMPACT_ATOMS: atom_id res chain seq x y z
N MET A 1 -38.24 26.73 11.02
CA MET A 1 -38.15 25.62 10.03
C MET A 1 -37.20 25.92 8.88
N LYS A 2 -37.39 26.96 8.05
CA LYS A 2 -36.49 27.26 6.90
C LYS A 2 -34.99 27.38 7.26
N LYS A 3 -34.64 28.04 8.37
CA LYS A 3 -33.25 28.18 8.84
C LYS A 3 -32.60 26.84 9.21
N VAL A 4 -33.40 25.87 9.70
CA VAL A 4 -32.92 24.54 10.10
C VAL A 4 -32.52 23.72 8.88
N PHE A 5 -33.29 23.80 7.79
CA PHE A 5 -32.94 23.15 6.52
C PHE A 5 -31.67 23.73 5.91
N VAL A 6 -31.48 25.06 6.02
CA VAL A 6 -30.25 25.72 5.55
C VAL A 6 -29.04 25.27 6.37
N THR A 7 -29.14 25.21 7.71
CA THR A 7 -28.04 24.73 8.55
C THR A 7 -27.70 23.26 8.32
N ILE A 8 -28.71 22.39 8.11
CA ILE A 8 -28.49 20.97 7.80
C ILE A 8 -27.81 20.82 6.43
N GLY A 9 -28.29 21.55 5.41
CA GLY A 9 -27.67 21.53 4.08
C GLY A 9 -26.21 21.96 4.12
N PHE A 10 -25.87 23.00 4.88
CA PHE A 10 -24.50 23.45 5.05
C PHE A 10 -23.62 22.41 5.77
N ALA A 11 -24.15 21.77 6.82
CA ALA A 11 -23.43 20.70 7.53
C ALA A 11 -23.14 19.50 6.62
N ILE A 12 -24.08 19.12 5.74
CA ILE A 12 -23.88 18.03 4.77
C ILE A 12 -22.76 18.38 3.78
N ILE A 13 -22.70 19.63 3.30
CA ILE A 13 -21.64 20.08 2.38
C ILE A 13 -20.28 20.00 3.07
N ILE A 14 -20.16 20.47 4.32
CA ILE A 14 -18.91 20.39 5.09
C ILE A 14 -18.50 18.93 5.30
N ALA A 15 -19.42 18.07 5.72
CA ALA A 15 -19.13 16.65 5.91
C ALA A 15 -18.68 15.98 4.61
N GLY A 16 -19.33 16.28 3.48
CA GLY A 16 -18.94 15.80 2.16
C GLY A 16 -17.53 16.28 1.76
N ALA A 17 -17.20 17.54 2.01
CA ALA A 17 -15.87 18.10 1.76
C ALA A 17 -14.79 17.38 2.59
N LEU A 18 -15.06 17.10 3.87
CA LEU A 18 -14.14 16.36 4.75
C LEU A 18 -13.91 14.92 4.27
N VAL A 19 -14.97 14.22 3.84
CA VAL A 19 -14.88 12.86 3.26
C VAL A 19 -14.02 12.87 2.00
N PHE A 20 -14.23 13.85 1.12
CA PHE A 20 -13.48 13.97 -0.13
C PHE A 20 -12.00 14.31 0.11
N TYR A 21 -11.73 15.29 0.97
CA TYR A 21 -10.36 15.74 1.27
C TYR A 21 -9.51 14.64 1.90
N ASN A 22 -10.06 13.92 2.88
CA ASN A 22 -9.37 12.83 3.58
C ASN A 22 -9.39 11.50 2.81
N LYS A 23 -9.99 11.46 1.62
CA LYS A 23 -10.11 10.24 0.80
C LYS A 23 -10.76 9.09 1.57
N LEU A 24 -11.73 9.37 2.45
CA LEU A 24 -12.35 8.37 3.33
C LEU A 24 -13.11 7.29 2.57
N TYR A 25 -13.45 7.54 1.32
CA TYR A 25 -14.09 6.60 0.40
C TYR A 25 -13.16 5.49 -0.12
N TYR A 26 -11.84 5.60 0.08
CA TYR A 26 -10.91 4.50 -0.20
C TYR A 26 -11.02 3.41 0.88
N PRO A 27 -10.70 2.14 0.58
CA PRO A 27 -10.63 1.07 1.56
C PRO A 27 -9.66 1.40 2.70
N SER A 28 -9.83 0.77 3.86
CA SER A 28 -8.89 0.87 4.98
C SER A 28 -7.50 0.38 4.56
N LEU A 29 -6.46 1.00 5.12
CA LEU A 29 -5.09 0.53 4.99
C LEU A 29 -4.77 -0.39 6.17
N PRO A 30 -3.94 -1.42 5.98
CA PRO A 30 -3.40 -2.24 7.07
C PRO A 30 -2.27 -1.53 7.85
N ILE A 31 -2.03 -0.24 7.58
CA ILE A 31 -0.95 0.58 8.14
C ILE A 31 -1.60 1.75 8.88
N GLU A 32 -1.31 1.92 10.16
CA GLU A 32 -1.91 2.99 10.98
C GLU A 32 -1.07 4.27 10.96
N THR A 33 0.24 4.13 10.73
CA THR A 33 1.21 5.23 10.74
C THR A 33 1.08 6.21 9.56
N ILE A 34 0.40 5.84 8.46
CA ILE A 34 0.26 6.67 7.26
C ILE A 34 -1.20 6.80 6.81
N SER A 35 -1.59 8.02 6.43
CA SER A 35 -2.96 8.28 5.95
C SER A 35 -3.15 7.91 4.47
N LYS A 36 -4.38 7.59 4.06
CA LYS A 36 -4.74 7.31 2.65
C LYS A 36 -4.35 8.45 1.71
N ARG A 37 -4.52 9.69 2.17
CA ARG A 37 -4.14 10.90 1.43
C ARG A 37 -2.63 10.93 1.16
N GLU A 38 -1.84 10.63 2.18
CA GLU A 38 -0.39 10.64 2.11
C GLU A 38 0.16 9.50 1.25
N VAL A 39 -0.45 8.31 1.30
CA VAL A 39 -0.13 7.20 0.37
C VAL A 39 -0.30 7.66 -1.09
N LEU A 40 -1.43 8.29 -1.42
CA LEU A 40 -1.68 8.80 -2.77
C LEU A 40 -0.73 9.94 -3.15
N GLU A 41 -0.32 10.78 -2.20
CA GLU A 41 0.66 11.84 -2.42
C GLU A 41 2.04 11.26 -2.75
N LYS A 42 2.48 10.23 -2.03
CA LYS A 42 3.74 9.50 -2.31
C LYS A 42 3.70 8.84 -3.69
N LEU A 43 2.58 8.21 -4.05
CA LEU A 43 2.38 7.59 -5.37
C LEU A 43 2.42 8.61 -6.51
N ASN A 44 1.78 9.76 -6.36
CA ASN A 44 1.74 10.79 -7.40
C ASN A 44 3.08 11.50 -7.63
N THR A 45 3.97 11.45 -6.64
CA THR A 45 5.28 12.13 -6.68
C THR A 45 6.41 11.19 -7.12
N SER A 46 6.16 9.89 -7.12
CA SER A 46 7.17 8.87 -7.40
C SER A 46 7.07 8.34 -8.82
N ASP A 47 8.20 8.32 -9.54
CA ASP A 47 8.33 7.64 -10.83
C ASP A 47 8.71 6.15 -10.68
N GLN A 48 8.93 5.68 -9.44
CA GLN A 48 9.31 4.29 -9.16
C GLN A 48 8.09 3.34 -9.25
N PRO A 49 8.26 2.13 -9.81
CA PRO A 49 7.18 1.15 -9.93
C PRO A 49 6.71 0.62 -8.56
N ILE A 50 7.57 0.68 -7.54
CA ILE A 50 7.27 0.30 -6.16
C ILE A 50 7.75 1.42 -5.21
N VAL A 51 6.87 1.80 -4.28
CA VAL A 51 7.09 2.97 -3.40
C VAL A 51 7.02 2.54 -1.94
N PHE A 52 8.02 2.96 -1.15
CA PHE A 52 8.01 2.75 0.29
C PHE A 52 6.96 3.65 0.98
N LEU A 53 6.14 3.04 1.85
CA LEU A 53 5.10 3.73 2.60
C LEU A 53 5.51 4.02 4.03
N SER A 54 5.79 2.97 4.81
CA SER A 54 6.09 3.09 6.25
C SER A 54 6.77 1.83 6.79
N LYS A 55 7.31 1.91 8.00
CA LYS A 55 7.80 0.78 8.78
C LYS A 55 7.02 0.71 10.10
N GLU A 56 6.31 -0.37 10.33
CA GLU A 56 5.40 -0.56 11.48
C GLU A 56 5.35 -2.03 11.89
N ASN A 57 5.31 -2.32 13.20
CA ASN A 57 5.20 -3.69 13.72
C ASN A 57 6.24 -4.70 13.19
N GLY A 58 7.48 -4.25 12.90
CA GLY A 58 8.53 -5.10 12.35
C GLY A 58 8.40 -5.38 10.86
N GLN A 59 7.51 -4.67 10.16
CA GLN A 59 7.25 -4.80 8.73
C GLN A 59 7.57 -3.50 8.01
N GLU A 60 8.14 -3.60 6.81
CA GLU A 60 8.23 -2.53 5.83
C GLU A 60 7.10 -2.68 4.81
N TRP A 61 6.32 -1.62 4.67
CA TRP A 61 5.19 -1.57 3.76
C TRP A 61 5.55 -0.79 2.50
N TYR A 62 5.21 -1.37 1.37
CA TYR A 62 5.36 -0.78 0.05
C TYR A 62 4.05 -0.82 -0.73
N ILE A 63 4.00 -0.08 -1.84
CA ILE A 63 2.87 -0.07 -2.76
C ILE A 63 3.35 -0.11 -4.21
N VAL A 64 2.66 -0.90 -5.04
CA VAL A 64 2.87 -1.00 -6.48
C VAL A 64 1.64 -0.46 -7.20
N HIS A 65 1.85 0.36 -8.22
CA HIS A 65 0.79 0.87 -9.09
C HIS A 65 0.62 -0.03 -10.32
N THR A 66 -0.11 -1.13 -10.14
CA THR A 66 -0.55 -1.99 -11.24
C THR A 66 -1.84 -2.72 -10.88
N PRO A 67 -2.79 -2.86 -11.83
CA PRO A 67 -3.96 -3.71 -11.64
C PRO A 67 -3.63 -5.22 -11.76
N ASN A 68 -2.47 -5.55 -12.32
CA ASN A 68 -2.06 -6.91 -12.64
C ASN A 68 -1.16 -7.50 -11.55
N THR A 69 -1.65 -8.55 -10.88
CA THR A 69 -0.90 -9.22 -9.81
C THR A 69 0.41 -9.83 -10.29
N SER A 70 0.45 -10.38 -11.51
CA SER A 70 1.68 -10.96 -12.04
C SER A 70 2.74 -9.91 -12.32
N GLU A 71 2.33 -8.70 -12.74
CA GLU A 71 3.24 -7.57 -12.91
C GLU A 71 3.76 -7.08 -11.55
N SER A 72 2.89 -7.01 -10.52
CA SER A 72 3.35 -6.67 -9.18
C SER A 72 4.34 -7.69 -8.64
N ASP A 73 4.15 -8.99 -8.91
CA ASP A 73 5.09 -10.02 -8.45
C ASP A 73 6.48 -9.86 -9.07
N GLU A 74 6.56 -9.56 -10.36
CA GLU A 74 7.84 -9.33 -11.03
C GLU A 74 8.52 -8.05 -10.52
N ILE A 75 7.77 -6.96 -10.29
CA ILE A 75 8.31 -5.72 -9.69
C ILE A 75 8.88 -6.00 -8.29
N ILE A 76 8.15 -6.76 -7.46
CA ILE A 76 8.60 -7.14 -6.11
C ILE A 76 9.83 -8.02 -6.19
N LYS A 77 9.82 -9.03 -7.05
CA LYS A 77 10.95 -9.93 -7.27
C LYS A 77 12.20 -9.15 -7.69
N GLU A 78 12.09 -8.22 -8.64
CA GLU A 78 13.21 -7.37 -9.05
C GLU A 78 13.77 -6.56 -7.89
N MET A 79 12.90 -5.88 -7.13
CA MET A 79 13.31 -5.07 -5.97
C MET A 79 13.98 -5.90 -4.87
N VAL A 80 13.43 -7.07 -4.56
CA VAL A 80 13.96 -7.96 -3.51
C VAL A 80 15.26 -8.63 -3.98
N SER A 81 15.35 -9.00 -5.25
CA SER A 81 16.55 -9.62 -5.83
C SER A 81 17.75 -8.67 -5.88
N GLN A 82 17.53 -7.36 -5.97
CA GLN A 82 18.61 -6.36 -5.84
C GLN A 82 19.34 -6.44 -4.49
N SER A 83 18.71 -6.99 -3.45
CA SER A 83 19.31 -7.22 -2.14
C SER A 83 19.89 -8.63 -1.96
N GLY A 84 20.03 -9.39 -3.05
CA GLY A 84 20.67 -10.71 -3.09
C GLY A 84 19.77 -11.90 -2.77
N TRP A 85 18.45 -11.66 -2.61
CA TRP A 85 17.45 -12.70 -2.43
C TRP A 85 17.08 -13.35 -3.76
N THR A 86 16.77 -14.65 -3.75
CA THR A 86 16.31 -15.38 -4.94
C THR A 86 14.89 -15.88 -4.71
N LEU A 87 13.95 -15.54 -5.59
CA LEU A 87 12.59 -16.07 -5.53
C LEU A 87 12.61 -17.58 -5.78
N THR A 88 12.10 -18.37 -4.83
CA THR A 88 12.07 -19.82 -4.90
C THR A 88 10.69 -20.38 -5.19
N ASP A 89 9.63 -19.73 -4.67
CA ASP A 89 8.26 -20.21 -4.82
C ASP A 89 7.23 -19.07 -4.69
N LYS A 90 6.00 -19.35 -5.11
CA LYS A 90 4.84 -18.48 -4.93
C LYS A 90 3.62 -19.32 -4.55
N ASP A 91 2.97 -18.95 -3.44
CA ASP A 91 1.69 -19.51 -3.03
C ASP A 91 0.70 -18.39 -2.69
N GLY A 92 -0.39 -18.31 -3.43
CA GLY A 92 -1.40 -17.27 -3.29
C GLY A 92 -0.81 -15.85 -3.40
N SER A 93 -0.87 -15.11 -2.29
CA SER A 93 -0.31 -13.77 -2.15
C SER A 93 1.12 -13.73 -1.59
N GLY A 94 1.67 -14.88 -1.21
CA GLY A 94 3.01 -15.01 -0.66
C GLY A 94 4.05 -15.30 -1.74
N LEU A 95 5.11 -14.50 -1.76
CA LEU A 95 6.31 -14.70 -2.56
C LEU A 95 7.44 -15.15 -1.63
N PHE A 96 7.99 -16.33 -1.89
CA PHE A 96 9.01 -16.95 -1.05
C PHE A 96 10.38 -16.74 -1.67
N PHE A 97 11.30 -16.20 -0.88
CA PHE A 97 12.66 -15.92 -1.27
C PHE A 97 13.66 -16.62 -0.35
N GLU A 98 14.84 -16.94 -0.88
CA GLU A 98 15.96 -17.47 -0.11
C GLU A 98 17.27 -16.69 -0.36
N LYS A 99 18.06 -16.53 0.70
CA LYS A 99 19.40 -15.93 0.69
C LYS A 99 20.26 -16.64 1.73
N GLN A 100 21.34 -17.28 1.30
CA GLN A 100 22.30 -17.95 2.20
C GLN A 100 21.69 -18.95 3.21
N GLY A 101 20.57 -19.60 2.86
CA GLY A 101 19.85 -20.54 3.73
C GLY A 101 18.79 -19.89 4.63
N GLU A 102 18.66 -18.56 4.61
CA GLU A 102 17.56 -17.83 5.22
C GLU A 102 16.36 -17.74 4.29
N LYS A 103 15.16 -17.61 4.87
CA LYS A 103 13.90 -17.53 4.15
C LYS A 103 13.22 -16.20 4.41
N LEU A 104 12.76 -15.57 3.35
CA LEU A 104 11.98 -14.34 3.37
C LEU A 104 10.63 -14.60 2.72
N ILE A 105 9.56 -14.16 3.37
CA ILE A 105 8.20 -14.22 2.82
C ILE A 105 7.73 -12.80 2.61
N VAL A 106 7.43 -12.45 1.37
CA VAL A 106 6.84 -11.18 0.99
C VAL A 106 5.37 -11.40 0.71
N THR A 107 4.49 -10.65 1.39
CA THR A 107 3.04 -10.82 1.25
C THR A 107 2.46 -9.66 0.45
N THR A 108 1.60 -9.97 -0.51
CA THR A 108 0.88 -8.98 -1.31
C THR A 108 -0.59 -8.86 -0.89
N GLN A 109 -1.16 -7.66 -0.99
CA GLN A 109 -2.58 -7.43 -0.74
C GLN A 109 -3.11 -6.36 -1.69
N LYS A 110 -4.18 -6.65 -2.45
CA LYS A 110 -4.87 -5.60 -3.22
C LYS A 110 -5.51 -4.58 -2.28
N TRP A 111 -5.18 -3.30 -2.48
CA TRP A 111 -5.83 -2.19 -1.79
C TRP A 111 -6.97 -1.59 -2.61
N THR A 112 -6.73 -1.39 -3.91
CA THR A 112 -7.76 -0.98 -4.88
C THR A 112 -7.62 -1.82 -6.16
N SER A 113 -8.38 -1.49 -7.21
CA SER A 113 -8.20 -2.13 -8.52
C SER A 113 -6.81 -1.89 -9.12
N GLU A 114 -6.19 -0.75 -8.81
CA GLU A 114 -4.92 -0.29 -9.42
C GLU A 114 -3.71 -0.43 -8.48
N TYR A 115 -3.92 -0.74 -7.21
CA TYR A 115 -2.86 -0.71 -6.19
C TYR A 115 -2.74 -2.03 -5.44
N VAL A 116 -1.50 -2.51 -5.34
CA VAL A 116 -1.10 -3.67 -4.55
C VAL A 116 -0.17 -3.20 -3.43
N LEU A 117 -0.58 -3.45 -2.19
CA LEU A 117 0.27 -3.29 -1.02
C LEU A 117 1.20 -4.50 -0.88
N VAL A 118 2.40 -4.26 -0.38
CA VAL A 118 3.43 -5.27 -0.20
C VAL A 118 3.97 -5.14 1.22
N ASP A 119 3.96 -6.24 1.95
CA ASP A 119 4.47 -6.40 3.30
C ASP A 119 5.75 -7.24 3.28
N ILE A 120 6.84 -6.68 3.81
CA ILE A 120 8.15 -7.31 3.88
C ILE A 120 8.69 -7.20 5.32
N PRO A 121 9.15 -8.30 5.96
CA PRO A 121 9.86 -8.24 7.24
C PRO A 121 10.99 -7.22 7.23
N ALA A 122 11.08 -6.35 8.25
CA ALA A 122 11.89 -5.13 8.17
C ALA A 122 13.41 -5.32 8.34
N ASP A 123 13.85 -6.56 8.56
CA ASP A 123 15.22 -7.05 8.66
C ASP A 123 15.74 -7.66 7.34
N TRP A 124 14.93 -7.70 6.29
CA TRP A 124 15.25 -8.37 5.02
C TRP A 124 16.46 -7.81 4.25
N LYS A 125 16.93 -6.59 4.56
CA LYS A 125 18.07 -5.95 3.87
C LYS A 125 19.42 -6.28 4.51
N GLU A 126 19.44 -6.97 5.64
CA GLU A 126 20.66 -7.32 6.37
C GLU A 126 21.44 -8.47 5.71
#